data_AF-A0AAW1VHY9-F1
#
_entry.id   AF-A0AAW1VHY9-F1
#
_cell.length_a   1.000
_cell.length_b   1.000
_cell.length_c   1.000
_cell.angle_alpha   90.00
_cell.angle_beta   90.00
_cell.angle_gamma   90.00
#
_symmetry.space_group_name_H-M   'P 1'
#
loop_
_entity.id
_entity.type
_entity.pdbx_description
1 polymer ?
#
loop_
_entity_poly.entity_id
_entity_poly.type
_entity_poly.pdbx_seq_one_letter_code
_entity_poly.pdbx_strand_id
1 'polypeptide(L)'
;MFFGTTLHYHYRLPLCLGYRSRHSDQTHTSKKKKFLKIIMTKLFEWLSALAILATIWISLLTNKVENSFSKEHPKLLLYTPLISLASFGLYAVFAVLYQTLNFNNCEEAAEELLKDINEAKTSLAFEGYKFPERP
;
A
#
# COMPACT_ATOMS: atom_id res chain seq x y z
N MET A 1 -22.62 53.36 37.34
CA MET A 1 -23.72 53.10 36.38
C MET A 1 -23.10 53.12 34.99
N PHE A 2 -23.18 51.99 34.27
CA PHE A 2 -22.73 51.72 32.88
C PHE A 2 -21.22 51.76 32.59
N PHE A 3 -20.56 50.60 32.38
CA PHE A 3 -20.47 49.82 31.12
C PHE A 3 -19.85 50.63 29.98
N GLY A 4 -18.80 50.22 29.27
CA GLY A 4 -18.09 48.96 29.26
C GLY A 4 -16.96 49.03 28.21
N THR A 5 -15.80 48.50 28.59
CA THR A 5 -14.89 47.71 27.74
C THR A 5 -14.81 48.06 26.26
N THR A 6 -13.89 48.95 25.90
CA THR A 6 -13.21 48.95 24.59
C THR A 6 -11.81 48.36 24.80
N LEU A 7 -11.68 47.04 24.79
CA LEU A 7 -10.36 46.39 24.77
C LEU A 7 -10.48 44.97 24.22
N HIS A 8 -9.50 44.62 23.38
CA HIS A 8 -9.10 43.27 23.01
C HIS A 8 -9.93 42.53 21.95
N TYR A 9 -9.89 43.01 20.70
CA TYR A 9 -9.83 42.12 19.54
C TYR A 9 -8.39 42.05 19.02
N HIS A 10 -7.53 41.44 19.81
CA HIS A 10 -6.21 41.01 19.35
C HIS A 10 -5.80 39.78 20.15
N TYR A 11 -5.48 38.71 19.41
CA TYR A 11 -4.91 37.42 19.83
C TYR A 11 -5.87 36.31 20.30
N ARG A 12 -6.17 35.37 19.40
CA ARG A 12 -5.92 33.92 19.56
C ARG A 12 -6.20 33.12 18.28
N LEU A 13 -5.44 33.39 17.21
CA LEU A 13 -5.29 32.42 16.11
C LEU A 13 -3.79 32.16 15.89
N PRO A 14 -3.21 31.18 16.60
CA PRO A 14 -2.12 30.43 15.98
C PRO A 14 -2.20 28.91 16.23
N LEU A 15 -3.21 28.39 16.93
CA LEU A 15 -3.19 26.99 17.39
C LEU A 15 -3.92 25.97 16.49
N CYS A 16 -4.92 26.37 15.68
CA CYS A 16 -5.65 25.39 14.86
C CYS A 16 -4.97 25.06 13.52
N LEU A 17 -4.13 25.95 12.98
CA LEU A 17 -3.40 25.69 11.71
C LEU A 17 -2.25 24.69 11.87
N GLY A 18 -1.70 24.53 13.08
CA GLY A 18 -0.61 23.58 13.35
C GLY A 18 -1.06 22.13 13.55
N TYR A 19 -2.33 21.90 13.91
CA TYR A 19 -2.85 20.57 14.21
C TYR A 19 -3.18 19.77 12.93
N ARG A 20 -3.78 20.44 11.92
CA ARG A 20 -4.22 19.81 10.66
C ARG A 20 -3.06 19.33 9.77
N SER A 21 -1.95 20.05 9.71
CA SER A 21 -0.80 19.66 8.87
C SER A 21 -0.03 18.46 9.42
N ARG A 22 -0.04 18.23 10.74
CA ARG A 22 0.76 17.16 11.37
C ARG A 22 0.06 15.80 11.31
N HIS A 23 -1.26 15.75 11.29
CA HIS A 23 -2.01 14.49 11.35
C HIS A 23 -2.13 13.78 9.99
N SER A 24 -2.20 14.52 8.87
CA SER A 24 -2.23 13.89 7.53
C SER A 24 -0.86 13.31 7.11
N ASP A 25 0.22 13.86 7.65
CA ASP A 25 1.60 13.47 7.30
C ASP A 25 2.05 12.20 8.05
N GLN A 26 1.59 12.00 9.30
CA GLN A 26 1.99 10.83 10.09
C GLN A 26 1.35 9.52 9.62
N THR A 27 0.12 9.55 9.10
CA THR A 27 -0.57 8.34 8.64
C THR A 27 0.03 7.81 7.33
N HIS A 28 0.36 8.70 6.40
CA HIS A 28 1.01 8.36 5.13
C HIS A 28 2.45 7.85 5.33
N THR A 29 3.24 8.50 6.19
CA THR A 29 4.63 8.10 6.44
C THR A 29 4.73 6.77 7.20
N SER A 30 3.82 6.47 8.13
CA SER A 30 3.78 5.19 8.85
C SER A 30 3.34 4.02 7.96
N LYS A 31 2.25 4.19 7.18
CA LYS A 31 1.81 3.17 6.21
C LYS A 31 2.87 2.91 5.14
N LYS A 32 3.51 3.97 4.61
CA LYS A 32 4.60 3.84 3.64
C LYS A 32 5.81 3.11 4.23
N LYS A 33 6.21 3.41 5.48
CA LYS A 33 7.30 2.69 6.17
C LYS A 33 6.97 1.21 6.40
N LYS A 34 5.72 0.89 6.80
CA LYS A 34 5.28 -0.50 7.02
C LYS A 34 5.20 -1.29 5.70
N PHE A 35 4.66 -0.67 4.64
CA PHE A 35 4.57 -1.25 3.31
C PHE A 35 5.95 -1.47 2.68
N LEU A 36 6.83 -0.46 2.76
CA LEU A 36 8.23 -0.58 2.32
C LEU A 36 8.95 -1.69 3.09
N LYS A 37 8.73 -1.82 4.41
CA LYS A 37 9.33 -2.89 5.22
C LYS A 37 8.89 -4.28 4.78
N ILE A 38 7.60 -4.46 4.44
CA ILE A 38 7.06 -5.74 3.96
C ILE A 38 7.57 -6.08 2.56
N ILE A 39 7.64 -5.09 1.66
CA ILE A 39 8.19 -5.29 0.32
C ILE A 39 9.65 -5.70 0.38
N MET A 40 10.47 -5.02 1.19
CA MET A 40 11.91 -5.25 1.24
C MET A 40 12.26 -6.67 1.70
N THR A 41 11.51 -7.24 2.65
CA THR A 41 11.80 -8.60 3.13
C THR A 41 11.20 -9.67 2.24
N LYS A 42 9.95 -9.49 1.78
CA LYS A 42 9.27 -10.48 0.95
C LYS A 42 9.87 -10.56 -0.46
N LEU A 43 10.20 -9.43 -1.08
CA LEU A 43 10.80 -9.42 -2.41
C LEU A 43 12.14 -10.15 -2.44
N PHE A 44 12.98 -9.94 -1.42
CA PHE A 44 14.26 -10.63 -1.31
C PHE A 44 14.10 -12.15 -1.07
N GLU A 45 13.11 -12.54 -0.28
CA GLU A 45 12.73 -13.95 -0.08
C GLU A 45 12.38 -14.62 -1.42
N TRP A 46 11.50 -14.00 -2.22
CA TRP A 46 11.13 -14.50 -3.55
C TRP A 46 12.31 -14.48 -4.55
N LEU A 47 13.14 -13.44 -4.52
CA LEU A 47 14.32 -13.33 -5.39
C LEU A 47 15.33 -14.45 -5.09
N SER A 48 15.55 -14.75 -3.81
CA SER A 48 16.45 -15.82 -3.40
C SER A 48 15.91 -17.21 -3.81
N ALA A 49 14.61 -17.45 -3.66
CA ALA A 49 13.96 -18.67 -4.12
C ALA A 49 14.10 -18.85 -5.65
N LEU A 50 13.86 -17.80 -6.42
CA LEU A 50 13.97 -17.82 -7.89
C LEU A 50 15.43 -18.04 -8.33
N ALA A 51 16.40 -17.46 -7.63
CA ALA A 51 17.82 -17.67 -7.89
C ALA A 51 18.25 -19.13 -7.67
N ILE A 52 17.78 -19.78 -6.60
CA ILE A 52 18.06 -21.20 -6.34
C ILE A 52 17.46 -22.07 -7.45
N LEU A 53 16.21 -21.79 -7.84
CA LEU A 53 15.52 -22.47 -8.94
C LEU A 53 16.27 -22.32 -10.27
N ALA A 54 16.73 -21.10 -10.59
CA ALA A 54 17.55 -20.81 -11.77
C ALA A 54 18.92 -21.50 -11.72
N THR A 55 19.49 -21.67 -10.53
CA THR A 55 20.78 -22.38 -10.36
C THR A 55 20.61 -23.88 -10.63
N ILE A 56 19.58 -24.50 -10.05
CA ILE A 56 19.23 -25.91 -10.28
C ILE A 56 18.97 -26.14 -11.77
N TRP A 57 18.24 -25.23 -12.39
CA TRP A 57 17.97 -25.21 -13.83
C TRP A 57 19.24 -25.22 -14.68
N ILE A 58 20.14 -24.26 -14.46
CA ILE A 58 21.39 -24.14 -15.23
C ILE A 58 22.25 -25.40 -15.04
N SER A 59 22.23 -25.98 -13.84
CA SER A 59 22.93 -27.24 -13.55
C SER A 59 22.36 -28.42 -14.37
N LEU A 60 21.03 -28.49 -14.52
CA LEU A 60 20.37 -29.46 -15.41
C LEU A 60 20.71 -29.21 -16.89
N LEU A 61 20.76 -27.96 -17.33
CA LEU A 61 21.10 -27.59 -18.71
C LEU A 61 22.54 -27.96 -19.08
N THR A 62 23.47 -27.86 -18.12
CA THR A 62 24.90 -28.17 -18.32
C THR A 62 25.16 -29.69 -18.39
N ASN A 63 24.11 -30.52 -18.34
CA ASN A 63 24.18 -31.98 -18.44
C ASN A 63 25.15 -32.62 -17.43
N LYS A 64 25.35 -31.95 -16.28
CA LYS A 64 26.14 -32.49 -15.15
C LYS A 64 25.45 -33.67 -14.48
N VAL A 65 24.16 -33.85 -14.74
CA VAL A 65 23.33 -34.93 -14.22
C VAL A 65 22.80 -35.70 -15.43
N GLU A 66 23.42 -36.84 -15.73
CA GLU A 66 22.93 -37.75 -16.78
C GLU A 66 21.59 -38.33 -16.37
N ASN A 67 20.49 -37.70 -16.79
CA ASN A 67 19.14 -38.17 -16.55
C ASN A 67 18.50 -38.56 -17.89
N SER A 68 18.00 -39.80 -18.02
CA SER A 68 17.43 -40.33 -19.28
C SER A 68 16.32 -39.44 -19.87
N PHE A 69 15.56 -38.76 -19.01
CA PHE A 69 14.48 -37.83 -19.38
C PHE A 69 14.97 -36.57 -20.12
N SER A 70 16.20 -36.13 -19.85
CA SER A 70 16.81 -34.96 -20.48
C SER A 70 17.25 -35.26 -21.92
N LYS A 71 17.61 -36.52 -22.20
CA LYS A 71 18.02 -37.00 -23.53
C LYS A 71 16.81 -37.23 -24.45
N GLU A 72 15.65 -37.63 -23.91
CA GLU A 72 14.42 -37.83 -24.70
C GLU A 72 13.71 -36.52 -25.10
N HIS A 73 13.74 -35.50 -24.24
CA HIS A 73 12.98 -34.26 -24.46
C HIS A 73 13.78 -32.97 -24.21
N PRO A 74 14.82 -32.69 -25.02
CA PRO A 74 15.68 -31.51 -24.85
C PRO A 74 14.90 -30.19 -25.02
N LYS A 75 13.83 -30.20 -25.83
CA LYS A 75 12.97 -29.02 -26.05
C LYS A 75 12.19 -28.65 -24.78
N LEU A 76 11.65 -29.65 -24.07
CA LEU A 76 10.88 -29.41 -22.85
C LEU A 76 11.77 -28.76 -21.79
N LEU A 77 13.00 -29.26 -21.66
CA LEU A 77 14.01 -28.71 -20.76
C LEU A 77 14.38 -27.26 -21.10
N LEU A 78 14.27 -26.84 -22.36
CA LEU A 78 14.56 -25.46 -22.76
C LEU A 78 13.35 -24.53 -22.56
N TYR A 79 12.13 -25.07 -22.65
CA TYR A 79 10.88 -24.31 -22.46
C TYR A 79 10.42 -24.21 -21.01
N THR A 80 10.90 -25.06 -20.10
CA THR A 80 10.46 -25.00 -18.71
C THR A 80 10.74 -23.66 -17.96
N PRO A 81 11.70 -22.75 -18.30
CA PRO A 81 11.82 -21.50 -17.55
C PRO A 81 10.83 -20.45 -18.11
N LEU A 82 10.52 -20.54 -19.40
CA LEU A 82 9.59 -19.70 -20.13
C LEU A 82 8.16 -19.99 -19.68
N ILE A 83 7.80 -21.27 -19.52
CA ILE A 83 6.49 -21.68 -19.00
C ILE A 83 6.32 -21.22 -17.54
N SER A 84 7.36 -21.36 -16.72
CA SER A 84 7.36 -20.87 -15.33
C SER A 84 7.21 -19.35 -15.25
N LEU A 85 7.93 -18.60 -16.09
CA LEU A 85 7.83 -17.15 -16.13
C LEU A 85 6.46 -16.69 -16.64
N ALA A 86 5.89 -17.37 -17.62
CA ALA A 86 4.56 -17.08 -18.15
C ALA A 86 3.47 -17.31 -17.11
N SER A 87 3.51 -18.42 -16.36
CA SER A 87 2.54 -18.70 -15.30
C SER A 87 2.67 -17.73 -14.12
N PHE A 88 3.91 -17.38 -13.72
CA PHE A 88 4.17 -16.38 -12.70
C PHE A 88 3.68 -14.99 -13.11
N GLY A 89 3.94 -14.58 -14.36
CA GLY A 89 3.45 -13.32 -14.91
C GLY A 89 1.93 -13.26 -14.94
N LEU A 90 1.26 -14.34 -15.38
CA LEU A 90 -0.19 -14.44 -15.38
C LEU A 90 -0.76 -14.34 -13.96
N TYR A 91 -0.17 -15.07 -13.00
CA TYR A 91 -0.55 -14.98 -11.59
C TYR A 91 -0.40 -13.56 -11.04
N ALA A 92 0.71 -12.87 -11.36
CA ALA A 92 0.93 -11.50 -10.92
C ALA A 92 -0.15 -10.55 -11.46
N VAL A 93 -0.53 -10.68 -12.73
CA VAL A 93 -1.63 -9.90 -13.33
C VAL A 93 -2.94 -10.17 -12.60
N PHE A 94 -3.30 -11.44 -12.37
CA PHE A 94 -4.50 -11.79 -11.61
C PHE A 94 -4.48 -11.26 -10.18
N ALA A 95 -3.34 -11.35 -9.48
CA ALA A 95 -3.20 -10.86 -8.12
C ALA A 95 -3.40 -9.34 -8.02
N VAL A 96 -2.83 -8.59 -8.98
CA VAL A 96 -3.02 -7.14 -9.07
C VAL A 96 -4.48 -6.82 -9.42
N LEU A 97 -5.06 -7.49 -10.42
CA LEU A 97 -6.48 -7.31 -10.78
C LEU A 97 -7.39 -7.58 -9.58
N TYR A 98 -7.19 -8.70 -8.88
CA TYR A 98 -7.96 -9.06 -7.70
C TYR A 98 -7.85 -7.99 -6.61
N GLN A 99 -6.65 -7.49 -6.33
CA GLN A 99 -6.48 -6.39 -5.37
C GLN A 99 -7.16 -5.10 -5.83
N THR A 100 -7.08 -4.75 -7.12
CA THR A 100 -7.74 -3.54 -7.64
C THR A 100 -9.26 -3.63 -7.60
N LEU A 101 -9.82 -4.82 -7.88
CA LEU A 101 -11.25 -5.07 -7.73
C LEU A 101 -11.66 -5.08 -6.25
N ASN A 102 -10.82 -5.61 -5.37
CA ASN A 102 -11.10 -5.65 -3.94
C ASN A 102 -10.94 -4.27 -3.27
N PHE A 103 -10.16 -3.35 -3.84
CA PHE A 103 -10.09 -1.95 -3.39
C PHE A 103 -11.42 -1.21 -3.59
N ASN A 104 -12.20 -1.59 -4.61
CA ASN A 104 -13.53 -1.00 -4.87
C ASN A 104 -14.56 -1.34 -3.78
N ASN A 105 -14.32 -2.39 -2.98
CA ASN A 105 -15.26 -2.90 -1.98
C ASN A 105 -14.82 -2.58 -0.54
N CYS A 106 -13.99 -1.55 -0.34
CA CYS A 106 -13.47 -1.19 0.97
C CYS A 106 -14.50 -0.41 1.80
N GLU A 107 -15.57 -1.09 2.19
CA GLU A 107 -16.60 -0.59 3.12
C GLU A 107 -15.98 -0.28 4.49
N GLU A 108 -15.04 -1.11 4.95
CA GLU A 108 -14.33 -0.93 6.23
C GLU A 108 -13.40 0.30 6.24
N ALA A 109 -12.65 0.55 5.15
CA ALA A 109 -11.82 1.76 5.06
C ALA A 109 -12.67 3.03 4.87
N ALA A 110 -13.84 2.91 4.21
CA ALA A 110 -14.78 4.00 4.11
C ALA A 110 -15.38 4.36 5.49
N GLU A 111 -15.70 3.37 6.31
CA GLU A 111 -16.25 3.59 7.66
C GLU A 111 -15.25 4.28 8.60
N GLU A 112 -13.98 3.85 8.60
CA GLU A 112 -12.91 4.50 9.37
C GLU A 112 -12.72 5.97 8.92
N LEU A 113 -12.69 6.22 7.61
CA LEU A 113 -12.58 7.57 7.05
C LEU A 113 -13.79 8.45 7.39
N LEU A 114 -15.00 7.90 7.37
CA LEU A 114 -16.22 8.63 7.71
C LEU A 114 -16.27 9.01 9.20
N LYS A 115 -15.73 8.15 10.07
CA LYS A 115 -15.57 8.44 11.49
C LYS A 115 -14.64 9.63 11.72
N ASP A 116 -13.47 9.65 11.06
CA ASP A 116 -12.51 10.77 11.12
C ASP A 116 -13.13 12.08 10.61
N ILE A 117 -13.96 12.03 9.56
CA ILE A 117 -14.68 13.19 9.03
C ILE A 117 -15.70 13.72 10.05
N ASN A 118 -16.46 12.83 10.69
CA ASN A 118 -17.44 13.23 11.70
C ASN A 118 -16.79 13.85 12.93
N GLU A 119 -15.67 13.28 13.41
CA GLU A 119 -14.90 13.86 14.53
C GLU A 119 -14.29 15.22 14.18
N ALA A 120 -13.82 15.39 12.94
CA ALA A 120 -13.38 16.70 12.46
C ALA A 120 -14.55 17.69 12.38
N LYS A 121 -15.75 17.27 11.96
CA LYS A 121 -16.95 18.12 11.90
C LYS A 121 -17.43 18.57 13.28
N THR A 122 -17.43 17.68 14.27
CA THR A 122 -17.83 18.05 15.64
C THR A 122 -16.84 19.01 16.29
N SER A 123 -15.54 18.79 16.07
CA SER A 123 -14.48 19.70 16.53
C SER A 123 -14.62 21.10 15.92
N LEU A 124 -14.92 21.17 14.61
CA LEU A 124 -15.14 22.44 13.91
C LEU A 124 -16.46 23.13 14.32
N ALA A 125 -17.52 22.36 14.60
CA ALA A 125 -18.78 22.90 15.11
C ALA A 125 -18.63 23.50 16.53
N PHE A 126 -17.80 22.89 17.39
CA PHE A 126 -17.45 23.43 18.70
C PHE A 126 -16.71 24.77 18.60
N GLU A 127 -15.87 24.93 17.57
CA GLU A 127 -15.20 26.21 17.25
C GLU A 127 -16.13 27.25 16.59
N GLY A 128 -17.43 26.94 16.40
CA GLY A 128 -18.43 27.85 15.85
C GLY A 128 -18.50 27.87 14.31
N TYR A 129 -17.85 26.93 13.64
CA TYR A 129 -17.87 26.82 12.18
C TYR A 129 -19.20 26.22 11.70
N LYS A 130 -19.94 26.97 10.87
CA LYS A 130 -21.15 26.47 10.20
C LYS A 130 -20.77 25.91 8.85
N PHE A 131 -20.95 24.60 8.66
CA PHE A 131 -20.77 23.98 7.35
C PHE A 131 -21.91 24.44 6.43
N PRO A 132 -21.61 24.97 5.23
CA PRO A 132 -22.64 25.14 4.21
C PRO A 132 -23.08 23.74 3.75
N GLU A 133 -24.35 23.40 4.00
CA GLU A 133 -25.03 22.29 3.36
C GLU A 133 -24.97 22.54 1.85
N ARG A 134 -24.21 21.72 1.11
CA ARG A 134 -24.25 21.74 -0.36
C ARG A 134 -25.46 20.89 -0.76
N PRO A 135 -26.41 21.43 -1.56
CA PRO A 135 -27.61 20.71 -1.98
C PRO A 135 -27.29 19.44 -2.78
#